data_AF-G5LX23-F1
#
_entry.id   AF-G5LX23-F1
#
_cell.length_a   1.000
_cell.length_b   1.000
_cell.length_c   1.000
_cell.angle_alpha   90.00
_cell.angle_beta   90.00
_cell.angle_gamma   90.00
#
_symmetry.space_group_name_H-M   'P 1'
#
loop_
_entity.id
_entity.type
_entity.pdbx_description
1 polymer ?
#
loop_
_entity_poly.entity_id
_entity_poly.type
_entity_poly.pdbx_seq_one_letter_code
_entity_poly.pdbx_strand_id
1 'polypeptide(L)'
;MLASGLFWSLSGITATPTPQESDQRWTVTQQRNPDAACLDCHKPDTEGMHGKHTGAINPNNKLPITCTNCHGQPSLHHREGVKDVMRFNDPMYTVEQQNSVCMSCHLPEQLQKAFWPHDVHVTKVTCASCHSLHPQQDTMQTLSEKGRIKICVDCHSDQRTNPHFNPASVPLLKEQP
;
A
#
# COMPACT_ATOMS: atom_id res chain seq x y z
N MET A 1 69.00 -49.77 51.77
CA MET A 1 69.41 -48.40 51.38
C MET A 1 68.17 -47.66 50.92
N LEU A 2 67.82 -46.59 51.63
CA LEU A 2 66.68 -45.71 51.35
C LEU A 2 66.95 -44.84 50.12
N ALA A 3 65.95 -44.64 49.27
CA ALA A 3 65.84 -43.44 48.45
C ALA A 3 64.35 -43.11 48.25
N SER A 4 63.87 -42.15 49.03
CA SER A 4 62.53 -41.57 48.97
C SER A 4 62.30 -40.86 47.64
N GLY A 5 61.22 -41.23 46.94
CA GLY A 5 60.74 -40.51 45.77
C GLY A 5 59.98 -39.25 46.18
N LEU A 6 60.47 -38.08 45.74
CA LEU A 6 59.77 -36.80 45.85
C LEU A 6 59.15 -36.50 44.49
N PHE A 7 57.85 -36.76 44.32
CA PHE A 7 57.11 -36.35 43.13
C PHE A 7 56.71 -34.87 43.28
N TRP A 8 57.35 -34.01 42.49
CA TRP A 8 56.91 -32.63 42.27
C TRP A 8 55.75 -32.62 41.27
N SER A 9 54.57 -32.21 41.72
CA SER A 9 53.42 -31.95 40.87
C SER A 9 53.67 -30.67 40.08
N LEU A 10 53.95 -30.76 38.78
CA LEU A 10 53.83 -29.62 37.88
C LEU A 10 52.34 -29.38 37.62
N SER A 11 51.81 -28.25 38.09
CA SER A 11 50.50 -27.75 37.67
C SER A 11 50.56 -27.44 36.18
N GLY A 12 49.88 -28.25 35.37
CA GLY A 12 49.68 -27.98 33.95
C GLY A 12 48.83 -26.71 33.78
N ILE A 13 49.42 -25.69 33.17
CA ILE A 13 48.69 -24.48 32.77
C ILE A 13 47.97 -24.82 31.46
N THR A 14 46.75 -25.35 31.54
CA THR A 14 45.88 -25.41 30.36
C THR A 14 45.38 -24.00 30.07
N ALA A 15 46.02 -23.31 29.13
CA ALA A 15 45.44 -22.12 28.53
C ALA A 15 44.19 -22.54 27.75
N THR A 16 43.01 -22.33 28.32
CA THR A 16 41.75 -22.39 27.59
C THR A 16 41.79 -21.34 26.47
N PRO A 17 41.64 -21.71 25.19
CA PRO A 17 41.49 -20.72 24.14
C PRO A 17 40.20 -19.94 24.42
N THR A 18 40.34 -18.63 24.60
CA THR A 18 39.21 -17.71 24.72
C THR A 18 38.33 -17.87 23.47
N PRO A 19 37.03 -18.15 23.60
CA PRO A 19 36.14 -18.12 22.45
C PRO A 19 36.20 -16.71 21.86
N GLN A 20 36.74 -16.59 20.65
CA GLN A 20 36.67 -15.36 19.90
C GLN A 20 35.23 -15.21 19.44
N GLU A 21 34.42 -14.55 20.28
CA GLU A 21 33.07 -14.12 19.94
C GLU A 21 33.21 -13.12 18.80
N SER A 22 33.08 -13.60 17.56
CA SER A 22 32.95 -12.71 16.42
C SER A 22 31.63 -11.95 16.62
N ASP A 23 31.74 -10.64 16.89
CA ASP A 23 30.63 -9.69 16.99
C ASP A 23 29.95 -9.45 15.62
N GLN A 24 29.75 -10.51 14.86
CA GLN A 24 29.04 -10.52 13.59
C GLN A 24 27.59 -10.88 13.89
N ARG A 25 26.89 -9.95 14.55
CA ARG A 25 25.44 -10.01 14.64
C ARG A 25 24.89 -9.89 13.22
N TRP A 26 24.44 -10.99 12.64
CA TRP A 26 23.76 -10.99 11.35
C TRP A 26 22.51 -10.12 11.45
N THR A 27 22.54 -8.95 10.81
CA THR A 27 21.35 -8.13 10.64
C THR A 27 20.48 -8.80 9.58
N VAL A 28 19.49 -9.57 10.02
CA VAL A 28 18.46 -10.12 9.13
C VAL A 28 17.54 -8.98 8.72
N THR A 29 17.75 -8.41 7.54
CA THR A 29 16.72 -7.62 6.87
C THR A 29 15.66 -8.60 6.34
N GLN A 30 14.41 -8.42 6.75
CA GLN A 30 13.27 -9.08 6.12
C GLN A 30 13.21 -8.62 4.66
N GLN A 31 13.82 -9.40 3.76
CA GLN A 31 13.84 -9.13 2.32
C GLN A 31 12.52 -9.47 1.62
N ARG A 32 11.50 -9.95 2.34
CA ARG A 32 10.21 -10.27 1.72
C ARG A 32 9.49 -8.97 1.40
N ASN A 33 9.36 -8.69 0.10
CA ASN A 33 8.43 -7.69 -0.40
C ASN A 33 7.06 -7.94 0.30
N PRO A 34 6.55 -7.00 1.11
CA PRO A 34 5.28 -7.18 1.81
C PRO A 34 4.11 -7.48 0.85
N ASP A 35 4.24 -7.08 -0.41
CA ASP A 35 3.24 -7.27 -1.45
C ASP A 35 3.34 -8.63 -2.16
N ALA A 36 4.44 -9.38 -1.98
CA ALA A 36 4.64 -10.66 -2.65
C ALA A 36 3.49 -11.64 -2.36
N ALA A 37 3.02 -11.70 -1.11
CA ALA A 37 1.91 -12.57 -0.73
C ALA A 37 0.59 -12.23 -1.46
N CYS A 38 0.37 -10.96 -1.80
CA CYS A 38 -0.78 -10.53 -2.58
C CYS A 38 -0.60 -10.94 -4.05
N LEU A 39 0.61 -10.74 -4.59
CA LEU A 39 0.97 -11.00 -5.98
C LEU A 39 1.19 -12.48 -6.32
N ASP A 40 1.21 -13.36 -5.33
CA ASP A 40 1.18 -14.82 -5.53
C ASP A 40 -0.15 -15.27 -6.17
N CYS A 41 -1.23 -14.49 -6.02
CA CYS A 41 -2.54 -14.74 -6.62
C CYS A 41 -3.00 -13.61 -7.57
N HIS A 42 -2.70 -12.35 -7.22
CA HIS A 42 -3.06 -11.20 -8.04
C HIS A 42 -2.05 -10.96 -9.16
N LYS A 43 -2.57 -10.69 -10.36
CA LYS A 43 -1.79 -10.52 -11.59
C LYS A 43 -0.87 -9.30 -11.47
N PRO A 44 0.46 -9.48 -11.47
CA PRO A 44 1.37 -8.38 -11.21
C PRO A 44 1.31 -7.24 -12.22
N ASP A 45 0.95 -7.52 -13.47
CA ASP A 45 0.85 -6.54 -14.57
C ASP A 45 -0.38 -5.63 -14.47
N THR A 46 -1.53 -6.18 -14.06
CA THR A 46 -2.79 -5.40 -14.00
C THR A 46 -3.19 -4.98 -12.59
N GLU A 47 -2.88 -5.80 -11.60
CA GLU A 47 -3.28 -5.62 -10.20
C GLU A 47 -2.10 -5.17 -9.32
N GLY A 48 -0.87 -5.22 -9.84
CA GLY A 48 0.27 -4.54 -9.24
C GLY A 48 0.10 -3.02 -9.25
N MET A 49 0.75 -2.34 -8.31
CA MET A 49 0.81 -0.89 -8.28
C MET A 49 1.97 -0.42 -9.17
N HIS A 50 1.66 0.24 -10.29
CA HIS A 50 2.66 0.80 -11.23
C HIS A 50 2.59 2.33 -11.36
N GLY A 51 1.57 2.95 -10.77
CA GLY A 51 1.39 4.39 -10.82
C GLY A 51 2.29 5.14 -9.84
N LYS A 52 1.90 6.37 -9.50
CA LYS A 52 2.71 7.26 -8.65
C LYS A 52 2.92 6.78 -7.21
N HIS A 53 2.14 5.81 -6.74
CA HIS A 53 2.33 5.22 -5.42
C HIS A 53 3.46 4.17 -5.39
N THR A 54 3.91 3.67 -6.55
CA THR A 54 5.05 2.76 -6.63
C THR A 54 6.32 3.44 -6.15
N GLY A 55 6.93 2.90 -5.09
CA GLY A 55 8.15 3.46 -4.49
C GLY A 55 7.94 4.75 -3.68
N ALA A 56 6.69 5.22 -3.55
CA ALA A 56 6.37 6.31 -2.64
C ALA A 56 6.52 5.84 -1.18
N ILE A 57 6.89 6.76 -0.29
CA ILE A 57 7.05 6.50 1.14
C ILE A 57 5.76 6.85 1.86
N ASN A 58 5.25 5.91 2.64
CA ASN A 58 4.12 6.13 3.52
C ASN A 58 4.52 7.12 4.63
N PRO A 59 3.86 8.29 4.73
CA PRO A 59 4.25 9.33 5.67
C PRO A 59 4.09 8.93 7.14
N ASN A 60 3.26 7.93 7.44
CA ASN A 60 2.92 7.53 8.80
C ASN A 60 3.96 6.61 9.44
N ASN A 61 4.67 5.79 8.64
CA ASN A 61 5.65 4.82 9.15
C ASN A 61 7.03 4.94 8.49
N LYS A 62 7.19 5.83 7.50
CA LYS A 62 8.44 6.06 6.74
C LYS A 62 8.95 4.85 5.97
N LEU A 63 8.07 3.89 5.65
CA LEU A 63 8.36 2.73 4.81
C LEU A 63 7.71 2.89 3.44
N PRO A 64 8.14 2.12 2.41
CA PRO A 64 7.45 2.08 1.14
C PRO A 64 5.96 1.74 1.30
N ILE A 65 5.10 2.33 0.47
CA ILE A 65 3.68 1.99 0.40
C ILE A 65 3.53 0.53 -0.05
N THR A 66 2.64 -0.20 0.62
CA THR A 66 2.31 -1.61 0.36
C THR A 66 0.82 -1.78 0.04
N CYS A 67 0.42 -2.94 -0.51
CA CYS A 67 -0.98 -3.28 -0.82
C CYS A 67 -1.92 -3.00 0.37
N THR A 68 -1.50 -3.42 1.57
CA THR A 68 -2.32 -3.36 2.78
C THR A 68 -2.50 -1.95 3.33
N ASN A 69 -1.71 -0.97 2.88
CA ASN A 69 -1.91 0.44 3.26
C ASN A 69 -3.18 1.02 2.64
N CYS A 70 -3.65 0.47 1.52
CA CYS A 70 -4.88 0.89 0.85
C CYS A 70 -5.98 -0.17 0.96
N HIS A 71 -5.63 -1.44 0.73
CA HIS A 71 -6.61 -2.53 0.67
C HIS A 71 -6.90 -3.16 2.02
N GLY A 72 -6.12 -2.90 3.08
CA GLY A 72 -6.26 -3.61 4.35
C GLY A 72 -5.78 -5.06 4.24
N GLN A 73 -6.27 -5.95 5.10
CA GLN A 73 -5.80 -7.33 5.21
C GLN A 73 -6.87 -8.31 4.73
N PRO A 74 -6.52 -9.27 3.86
CA PRO A 74 -7.45 -10.31 3.45
C PRO A 74 -7.76 -11.25 4.64
N SER A 75 -9.00 -11.71 4.69
CA SER A 75 -9.45 -12.72 5.65
C SER A 75 -9.20 -14.14 5.13
N LEU A 76 -9.48 -15.16 5.96
CA LEU A 76 -9.45 -16.56 5.50
C LEU A 76 -10.48 -16.84 4.39
N HIS A 77 -11.56 -16.06 4.33
CA HIS A 77 -12.64 -16.19 3.35
C HIS A 77 -12.46 -15.24 2.16
N HIS A 78 -11.27 -14.65 1.98
CA HIS A 78 -11.02 -13.64 0.95
C HIS A 78 -11.43 -14.05 -0.47
N ARG A 79 -11.22 -15.32 -0.81
CA ARG A 79 -11.58 -15.88 -2.13
C ARG A 79 -13.08 -15.99 -2.37
N GLU A 80 -13.89 -15.92 -1.31
CA GLU A 80 -15.36 -15.92 -1.39
C GLU A 80 -15.90 -14.51 -1.68
N GLY A 81 -15.03 -13.51 -1.80
CA GLY A 81 -15.41 -12.14 -2.14
C GLY A 81 -16.08 -11.39 -1.00
N VAL A 82 -15.77 -11.76 0.25
CA VAL A 82 -16.29 -11.10 1.46
C VAL A 82 -15.78 -9.67 1.62
N LYS A 83 -16.39 -8.94 2.55
CA LYS A 83 -16.04 -7.55 2.89
C LYS A 83 -14.82 -7.50 3.83
N ASP A 84 -13.64 -7.91 3.35
CA ASP A 84 -12.40 -7.94 4.12
C ASP A 84 -11.36 -6.90 3.66
N VAL A 85 -11.12 -6.80 2.35
CA VAL A 85 -10.25 -5.78 1.77
C VAL A 85 -11.05 -4.62 1.18
N MET A 86 -10.52 -3.40 1.30
CA MET A 86 -11.11 -2.24 0.64
C MET A 86 -11.14 -2.43 -0.88
N ARG A 87 -12.29 -2.17 -1.47
CA ARG A 87 -12.48 -2.09 -2.93
C ARG A 87 -12.83 -0.67 -3.30
N PHE A 88 -12.05 -0.09 -4.20
CA PHE A 88 -12.24 1.27 -4.65
C PHE A 88 -13.11 1.32 -5.90
N ASN A 89 -13.97 2.35 -5.97
CA ASN A 89 -14.97 2.50 -7.01
C ASN A 89 -15.91 1.28 -7.13
N ASP A 90 -16.21 0.62 -6.01
CA ASP A 90 -17.01 -0.60 -5.91
C ASP A 90 -18.18 -0.37 -4.92
N PRO A 91 -19.40 -0.84 -5.23
CA PRO A 91 -20.59 -0.60 -4.40
C PRO A 91 -20.56 -1.30 -3.02
N MET A 92 -19.60 -2.20 -2.75
CA MET A 92 -19.44 -2.89 -1.46
C MET A 92 -19.16 -1.96 -0.28
N TYR A 93 -18.55 -0.79 -0.54
CA TYR A 93 -18.16 0.19 0.47
C TYR A 93 -18.78 1.55 0.16
N THR A 94 -19.16 2.31 1.20
CA THR A 94 -19.67 3.67 1.03
C THR A 94 -18.56 4.61 0.55
N VAL A 95 -18.94 5.77 -0.02
CA VAL A 95 -17.99 6.82 -0.42
C VAL A 95 -17.02 7.18 0.71
N GLU A 96 -17.56 7.37 1.92
CA GLU A 96 -16.76 7.75 3.08
C GLU A 96 -15.81 6.64 3.52
N GLN A 97 -16.24 5.37 3.48
CA GLN A 97 -15.37 4.24 3.78
C GLN A 97 -14.18 4.18 2.79
N GLN A 98 -14.43 4.37 1.50
CA GLN A 98 -13.39 4.35 0.49
C GLN A 98 -12.44 5.55 0.62
N ASN A 99 -12.98 6.76 0.70
CA ASN A 99 -12.18 7.98 0.69
C ASN A 99 -11.40 8.20 2.00
N SER A 100 -11.90 7.68 3.13
CA SER A 100 -11.17 7.77 4.40
C SER A 100 -9.82 7.05 4.37
N VAL A 101 -9.67 6.00 3.55
CA VAL A 101 -8.37 5.35 3.32
C VAL A 101 -7.38 6.33 2.68
N CYS A 102 -7.81 7.10 1.68
CA CYS A 102 -6.95 8.11 1.05
C CYS A 102 -6.53 9.19 2.07
N MET A 103 -7.45 9.58 2.95
CA MET A 103 -7.22 10.58 3.99
C MET A 103 -6.36 10.08 5.15
N SER A 104 -6.00 8.79 5.21
CA SER A 104 -4.99 8.33 6.17
C SER A 104 -3.59 8.91 5.87
N CYS A 105 -3.39 9.40 4.64
CA CYS A 105 -2.11 9.97 4.18
C CYS A 105 -2.27 11.36 3.54
N HIS A 106 -3.35 11.59 2.78
CA HIS A 106 -3.58 12.87 2.09
C HIS A 106 -4.32 13.86 2.97
N LEU A 107 -3.91 15.14 2.88
CA LEU A 107 -4.50 16.23 3.64
C LEU A 107 -5.51 17.00 2.79
N PRO A 108 -6.78 17.17 3.23
CA PRO A 108 -7.80 17.88 2.47
C PRO A 108 -7.38 19.29 2.02
N GLU A 109 -6.72 20.05 2.87
CA GLU A 109 -6.22 21.41 2.54
C GLU A 109 -5.23 21.38 1.36
N GLN A 110 -4.35 20.38 1.31
CA GLN A 110 -3.36 20.25 0.24
C GLN A 110 -4.03 19.80 -1.06
N LEU A 111 -5.04 18.94 -0.98
CA LEU A 111 -5.84 18.52 -2.13
C LEU A 111 -6.65 19.70 -2.72
N GLN A 112 -7.25 20.52 -1.86
CA GLN A 112 -7.97 21.72 -2.28
C GLN A 112 -7.05 22.72 -2.99
N LYS A 113 -5.83 22.95 -2.46
CA LYS A 113 -4.82 23.79 -3.11
C LYS A 113 -4.38 23.23 -4.47
N ALA A 114 -4.26 21.92 -4.60
CA ALA A 114 -3.91 21.27 -5.86
C ALA A 114 -5.03 21.38 -6.90
N PHE A 115 -6.28 21.16 -6.47
CA PHE A 115 -7.47 21.31 -7.30
C PHE A 115 -8.71 21.49 -6.42
N TRP A 116 -9.33 22.66 -6.49
CA TRP A 116 -10.42 23.08 -5.60
C TRP A 116 -11.59 22.06 -5.49
N PRO A 117 -12.05 21.40 -6.57
CA PRO A 117 -13.16 20.45 -6.50
C PRO A 117 -12.95 19.25 -5.57
N HIS A 118 -11.74 18.95 -5.11
CA HIS A 118 -11.55 17.87 -4.13
C HIS A 118 -12.40 18.08 -2.87
N ASP A 119 -12.53 19.32 -2.39
CA ASP A 119 -13.25 19.64 -1.16
C ASP A 119 -14.74 19.26 -1.23
N VAL A 120 -15.40 19.64 -2.32
CA VAL A 120 -16.84 19.35 -2.50
C VAL A 120 -17.12 17.87 -2.80
N HIS A 121 -16.11 17.12 -3.24
CA HIS A 121 -16.28 15.72 -3.66
C HIS A 121 -15.85 14.70 -2.61
N VAL A 122 -15.00 15.05 -1.64
CA VAL A 122 -14.40 14.09 -0.69
C VAL A 122 -15.44 13.27 0.09
N THR A 123 -16.65 13.79 0.31
CA THR A 123 -17.76 13.06 0.97
C THR A 123 -18.88 12.65 0.02
N LYS A 124 -18.77 12.94 -1.28
CA LYS A 124 -19.88 12.86 -2.24
C LYS A 124 -19.66 11.85 -3.37
N VAL A 125 -18.43 11.58 -3.75
CA VAL A 125 -18.06 10.59 -4.78
C VAL A 125 -16.69 10.00 -4.45
N THR A 126 -16.42 8.78 -4.88
CA THR A 126 -15.14 8.11 -4.57
C THR A 126 -13.98 8.74 -5.33
N CYS A 127 -12.81 8.81 -4.69
CA CYS A 127 -11.58 9.29 -5.34
C CYS A 127 -11.28 8.51 -6.64
N ALA A 128 -11.51 7.20 -6.60
CA ALA A 128 -11.27 6.28 -7.71
C ALA A 128 -12.33 6.33 -8.83
N SER A 129 -13.38 7.16 -8.69
CA SER A 129 -14.24 7.51 -9.84
C SER A 129 -13.49 8.37 -10.85
N CYS A 130 -12.51 9.16 -10.39
CA CYS A 130 -11.69 10.03 -11.23
C CYS A 130 -10.27 9.48 -11.40
N HIS A 131 -9.65 9.01 -10.32
CA HIS A 131 -8.25 8.58 -10.33
C HIS A 131 -8.09 7.10 -10.66
N SER A 132 -7.10 6.78 -11.51
CA SER A 132 -6.67 5.41 -11.80
C SER A 132 -5.26 5.20 -11.28
N LEU A 133 -5.11 4.47 -10.18
CA LEU A 133 -3.83 4.41 -9.45
C LEU A 133 -2.93 3.24 -9.85
N HIS A 134 -3.50 2.08 -10.22
CA HIS A 134 -2.73 0.91 -10.64
C HIS A 134 -1.94 1.12 -11.94
N PRO A 135 -2.51 1.73 -13.01
CA PRO A 135 -1.77 1.98 -14.25
C PRO A 135 -0.59 2.92 -14.03
N GLN A 136 0.40 2.87 -14.93
CA GLN A 136 1.59 3.75 -14.87
C GLN A 136 1.23 5.25 -14.87
N GLN A 137 0.13 5.60 -15.54
CA GLN A 137 -0.34 6.98 -15.67
C GLN A 137 -1.76 7.09 -15.14
N ASP A 138 -1.96 7.98 -14.17
CA ASP A 138 -3.28 8.43 -13.76
C ASP A 138 -3.80 9.46 -14.77
N THR A 139 -4.94 9.18 -15.39
CA THR A 139 -5.54 10.02 -16.44
C THR A 139 -5.81 11.44 -15.97
N MET A 140 -6.15 11.64 -14.70
CA MET A 140 -6.39 12.97 -14.12
C MET A 140 -5.17 13.89 -14.22
N GLN A 141 -3.95 13.34 -14.26
CA GLN A 141 -2.71 14.11 -14.37
C GLN A 141 -2.42 14.56 -15.81
N THR A 142 -3.06 13.97 -16.81
CA THR A 142 -2.80 14.24 -18.24
C THR A 142 -3.96 14.90 -18.96
N LEU A 143 -5.06 15.21 -18.25
CA LEU A 143 -6.20 15.89 -18.85
C LEU A 143 -5.81 17.31 -19.29
N SER A 144 -6.21 17.66 -20.51
CA SER A 144 -6.23 19.06 -20.95
C SER A 144 -7.21 19.87 -20.11
N GLU A 145 -7.14 21.20 -20.17
CA GLU A 145 -8.13 22.07 -19.53
C GLU A 145 -9.57 21.74 -19.96
N LYS A 146 -9.78 21.52 -21.26
CA LYS A 146 -11.07 21.06 -21.79
C LYS A 146 -11.47 19.68 -21.22
N GLY A 147 -10.52 18.76 -21.11
CA GLY A 147 -10.75 17.44 -20.51
C GLY A 147 -11.19 17.52 -19.05
N ARG A 148 -10.55 18.39 -18.26
CA ARG A 148 -10.91 18.64 -16.85
C ARG A 148 -12.31 19.23 -16.69
N ILE A 149 -12.78 20.04 -17.63
CA ILE A 149 -14.17 20.55 -17.61
C ILE A 149 -15.15 19.45 -18.06
N LYS A 150 -14.76 18.65 -19.06
CA LYS A 150 -15.61 17.59 -19.63
C LYS A 150 -16.05 16.57 -18.56
N ILE A 151 -15.13 16.13 -17.70
CA ILE A 151 -15.46 15.17 -16.62
C ILE A 151 -16.56 15.68 -15.68
N CYS A 152 -16.61 17.00 -15.41
CA CYS A 152 -17.66 17.60 -14.61
C CYS A 152 -19.02 17.48 -15.30
N VAL A 153 -19.05 17.83 -16.60
CA VAL A 153 -20.26 17.79 -17.41
C VAL A 153 -20.76 16.36 -17.55
N ASP A 154 -19.87 15.42 -17.88
CA ASP A 154 -20.22 14.01 -18.08
C ASP A 154 -20.82 13.40 -16.82
N CYS A 155 -20.11 13.49 -15.69
CA CYS A 155 -20.53 12.90 -14.42
C CYS A 155 -21.85 13.49 -13.91
N HIS A 156 -21.97 14.83 -13.89
CA HIS A 156 -23.20 15.45 -13.41
C HIS A 156 -24.36 15.28 -14.39
N SER A 157 -24.11 15.05 -15.68
CA SER A 157 -25.17 14.68 -16.62
C SER A 157 -25.66 13.26 -16.35
N ASP A 158 -24.74 12.30 -16.17
CA ASP A 158 -25.08 10.93 -15.77
C ASP A 158 -25.90 10.93 -14.47
N GLN A 159 -25.47 11.69 -13.45
CA GLN A 159 -26.21 11.85 -12.20
C GLN A 159 -27.67 12.33 -12.40
N ARG A 160 -27.95 13.13 -13.43
CA ARG A 160 -29.31 13.62 -13.71
C ARG A 160 -30.16 12.62 -14.49
N THR A 161 -29.54 11.81 -15.35
CA THR A 161 -30.26 10.99 -16.33
C THR A 161 -30.24 9.50 -16.02
N ASN A 162 -29.28 9.04 -15.21
CA ASN A 162 -29.09 7.63 -14.87
C ASN A 162 -29.72 7.30 -13.51
N PRO A 163 -30.85 6.57 -13.48
CA PRO A 163 -31.50 6.19 -12.23
C PRO A 163 -30.67 5.21 -11.38
N HIS A 164 -29.61 4.62 -11.95
CA HIS A 164 -28.70 3.72 -11.27
C HIS A 164 -27.38 4.39 -10.87
N PHE A 165 -27.29 5.72 -10.97
CA PHE A 165 -26.11 6.46 -10.53
C PHE A 165 -25.76 6.12 -9.08
N ASN A 166 -24.55 5.60 -8.88
CA ASN A 166 -24.05 5.25 -7.56
C ASN A 166 -22.72 5.99 -7.31
N PRO A 167 -22.67 6.99 -6.41
CA PRO A 167 -21.44 7.73 -6.15
C PRO A 167 -20.31 6.89 -5.54
N ALA A 168 -20.63 5.69 -5.03
CA ALA A 168 -19.63 4.71 -4.56
C ALA A 168 -18.95 3.93 -5.69
N SER A 169 -19.52 3.94 -6.90
CA SER A 169 -19.04 3.19 -8.06
C SER A 169 -19.48 3.87 -9.37
N VAL A 170 -18.68 4.83 -9.84
CA VAL A 170 -18.95 5.58 -11.07
C VAL A 170 -17.91 5.20 -12.13
N PRO A 171 -18.29 4.55 -13.24
CA PRO A 171 -17.39 4.20 -14.32
C PRO A 171 -17.19 5.38 -15.29
N LEU A 172 -16.64 6.51 -14.82
CA LEU A 172 -16.51 7.72 -15.65
C LEU A 172 -15.55 7.57 -16.84
N LEU A 173 -14.59 6.64 -16.75
CA LEU A 173 -13.44 6.56 -17.66
C LEU A 173 -13.36 5.25 -18.45
N LYS A 174 -14.39 4.39 -18.40
CA LYS A 174 -14.38 3.11 -19.14
C LYS A 174 -14.74 3.25 -20.62
N GLU A 175 -15.12 4.43 -21.09
CA GLU A 175 -15.39 4.72 -22.50
C GLU A 175 -14.54 5.89 -22.99
N GLN A 176 -13.25 5.63 -23.18
CA GLN A 176 -12.50 6.25 -24.27
C GLN A 176 -11.88 5.10 -25.07
N PRO A 177 -12.20 4.96 -26.38
CA PRO A 177 -11.50 4.02 -27.24
C PRO A 177 -10.00 4.33 -27.32
#